data_AF-A0A976ICD6-F1
#
_entry.id   AF-A0A976ICD6-F1
#
_cell.length_a   1.000
_cell.length_b   1.000
_cell.length_c   1.000
_cell.angle_alpha   90.00
_cell.angle_beta   90.00
_cell.angle_gamma   90.00
#
_symmetry.space_group_name_H-M   'P 1'
#
loop_
_entity.id
_entity.type
_entity.pdbx_description
1 polymer ?
#
loop_
_entity_poly.entity_id
_entity_poly.type
_entity_poly.pdbx_seq_one_letter_code
_entity_poly.pdbx_strand_id
1 'polypeptide(L)' 'MQQDIKGYNKSFETCTRWKYDGQRMNGLMMPIPIPEHCWQVVTMNFITGLPKSEGLDAIMPVVD' A
#
# COMPACT_ATOMS: atom_id res chain seq x y z
N MET A 1 -29.10 22.51 4.43
CA MET A 1 -27.97 23.04 5.24
C MET A 1 -26.80 22.06 5.35
N GLN A 2 -26.92 20.91 6.03
CA GLN A 2 -25.80 19.96 6.19
C GLN A 2 -25.28 19.37 4.86
N GLN A 3 -26.17 19.10 3.89
CA GLN A 3 -25.78 18.64 2.55
C GLN A 3 -25.06 19.73 1.76
N ASP A 4 -25.51 20.99 1.84
CA ASP A 4 -24.90 22.13 1.16
C ASP A 4 -23.46 22.37 1.65
N ILE A 5 -23.25 22.25 2.96
CA ILE A 5 -21.92 22.35 3.58
C ILE A 5 -21.00 21.22 3.08
N LYS A 6 -21.52 20.01 2.93
CA LYS A 6 -20.74 18.87 2.37
C LYS A 6 -20.42 19.07 0.89
N GLY A 7 -21.37 19.56 0.10
CA GLY A 7 -21.17 19.88 -1.32
C GLY A 7 -20.12 20.99 -1.50
N TYR A 8 -20.23 22.05 -0.71
CA TYR A 8 -19.28 23.16 -0.70
C TYR A 8 -17.86 22.70 -0.30
N ASN A 9 -17.72 21.87 0.73
CA ASN A 9 -16.43 21.31 1.12
C ASN A 9 -15.81 20.41 0.02
N LYS A 10 -16.63 19.63 -0.70
CA LYS A 10 -16.16 18.79 -1.82
C LYS A 10 -15.75 19.61 -3.05
N SER A 11 -16.37 20.77 -3.27
CA SER A 11 -16.01 21.65 -4.40
C SER A 11 -14.65 22.34 -4.23
N PHE A 12 -14.09 22.35 -3.01
CA PHE A 12 -12.82 22.99 -2.73
C PHE A 12 -11.66 21.97 -2.74
N GLU A 13 -10.72 22.15 -3.68
CA GLU A 13 -9.58 21.24 -3.87
C GLU A 13 -8.70 21.18 -2.61
N THR A 14 -8.46 22.33 -1.96
CA THR A 14 -7.64 22.40 -0.75
C THR A 14 -8.21 21.56 0.39
N CYS A 15 -9.53 21.60 0.62
CA CYS A 15 -10.13 20.78 1.67
C CYS A 15 -10.11 19.28 1.32
N THR A 16 -10.32 18.93 0.05
CA THR A 16 -10.35 17.53 -0.40
C THR A 16 -8.96 16.89 -0.39
N ARG A 17 -7.91 17.67 -0.68
CA ARG A 17 -6.53 17.16 -0.72
C ARG A 17 -5.88 17.01 0.66
N TRP A 18 -6.20 17.90 1.59
CA TRP A 18 -5.57 17.93 2.92
C TRP A 18 -6.34 17.14 3.98
N LYS A 19 -7.64 16.90 3.79
CA LYS A 19 -8.40 16.06 4.70
C LYS A 19 -8.16 14.60 4.36
N TYR A 20 -7.70 13.84 5.34
CA TYR A 20 -7.62 12.39 5.25
C TYR A 20 -9.01 11.82 4.97
N ASP A 21 -9.14 11.03 3.89
CA ASP A 21 -10.34 10.27 3.64
C ASP A 21 -10.35 9.04 4.56
N GLY A 22 -11.16 9.11 5.62
CA GLY A 22 -11.35 8.01 6.57
C GLY A 22 -12.13 6.83 6.01
N GLN A 23 -12.45 6.83 4.72
CA GLN A 23 -13.02 5.66 4.07
C GLN A 23 -12.08 4.48 4.17
N ARG A 24 -12.64 3.32 4.52
CA ARG A 24 -11.92 2.05 4.43
C ARG A 24 -11.49 1.87 2.99
N MET A 25 -10.28 1.37 2.80
CA MET A 25 -9.76 1.03 1.47
C MET A 25 -10.76 0.09 0.80
N ASN A 26 -11.46 0.59 -0.21
CA ASN A 26 -12.48 -0.16 -0.92
C ASN A 26 -11.77 -1.11 -1.88
N GLY A 27 -11.48 -2.32 -1.41
CA GLY A 27 -10.87 -3.37 -2.20
C GLY A 27 -10.85 -4.68 -1.42
N LEU A 28 -11.36 -5.74 -2.04
CA LEU A 28 -11.08 -7.09 -1.56
C LEU A 28 -9.60 -7.35 -1.83
N MET A 29 -8.87 -7.76 -0.80
CA MET A 29 -7.49 -8.23 -0.96
C MET A 29 -7.55 -9.47 -1.86
N MET A 30 -7.19 -9.33 -3.13
CA MET A 30 -7.20 -10.45 -4.07
C MET A 30 -5.96 -11.30 -3.80
N PRO A 31 -6.12 -12.55 -3.33
CA PRO A 31 -4.98 -13.43 -3.14
C PRO A 31 -4.35 -13.77 -4.49
N ILE A 32 -3.03 -13.95 -4.49
CA ILE A 32 -2.32 -14.47 -5.66
C ILE A 32 -2.73 -15.93 -5.83
N PRO A 33 -3.11 -16.39 -7.05
CA PRO A 33 -3.46 -17.78 -7.28
C PRO A 33 -2.29 -18.70 -6.93
N ILE A 34 -2.61 -19.92 -6.48
CA ILE A 34 -1.59 -20.93 -6.16
C ILE A 34 -0.92 -21.38 -7.46
N PRO A 35 0.42 -21.32 -7.56
CA PRO A 35 1.14 -21.82 -8.72
C PRO A 35 1.02 -23.35 -8.83
N GLU A 36 0.88 -23.86 -10.05
CA GLU A 36 0.81 -25.30 -10.38
C GLU A 36 2.20 -25.94 -10.51
N HIS A 37 3.22 -25.12 -10.79
CA HIS A 37 4.61 -25.54 -10.99
C HIS A 37 5.57 -24.60 -10.26
N CYS A 38 6.73 -25.11 -9.87
CA CYS A 38 7.82 -24.29 -9.36
C CYS A 38 8.20 -23.21 -10.37
N TRP A 39 8.65 -22.05 -9.89
CA TRP A 39 9.11 -20.90 -10.67
C TRP A 39 8.03 -20.17 -11.47
N GLN A 40 6.75 -20.40 -11.17
CA GLN A 40 5.64 -19.68 -11.81
C GLN A 40 5.37 -18.31 -11.17
N VAL A 41 5.58 -18.19 -9.87
CA VAL A 41 5.32 -16.96 -9.12
C VAL A 41 6.48 -16.72 -8.18
N VAL A 42 7.31 -15.73 -8.47
CA VAL A 42 8.42 -15.36 -7.58
C VAL A 42 8.09 -14.04 -6.90
N THR A 43 8.14 -14.02 -5.57
CA THR A 43 7.97 -12.81 -4.78
C THR A 43 9.30 -12.34 -4.21
N MET A 44 9.50 -11.02 -4.23
CA MET A 44 10.72 -10.38 -3.73
C MET A 44 10.33 -9.28 -2.75
N ASN A 45 11.10 -9.13 -1.69
CA ASN A 45 10.92 -8.02 -0.74
C ASN A 45 12.28 -7.42 -0.37
N PHE A 46 12.29 -6.22 0.20
CA PHE A 46 13.47 -5.61 0.80
C PHE A 46 13.18 -5.25 2.25
N ILE A 47 13.95 -5.83 3.17
CA ILE A 47 13.95 -5.46 4.57
C ILE A 47 15.15 -4.53 4.76
N THR A 48 14.90 -3.24 4.97
CA THR A 48 15.93 -2.19 5.11
C THR A 48 15.98 -1.62 6.52
N GLY A 49 17.07 -0.96 6.87
CA GLY A 49 17.22 -0.30 8.18
C GLY A 49 17.69 -1.26 9.28
N LEU A 50 18.32 -2.36 8.90
CA LEU A 50 18.94 -3.29 9.84
C LEU A 50 20.26 -2.71 10.37
N PRO A 51 20.70 -3.12 11.57
CA PRO A 51 22.06 -2.85 12.02
C PRO A 51 23.06 -3.31 10.97
N LYS A 52 24.07 -2.48 10.69
CA LYS A 52 25.06 -2.77 9.65
C LYS A 52 25.83 -4.04 10.00
N SER A 53 25.82 -4.99 9.08
CA SER A 53 26.70 -6.16 9.08
C SER A 53 27.59 -6.07 7.85
N GLU A 54 28.90 -6.00 8.04
CA GLU A 54 29.88 -5.86 6.94
C GLU A 54 29.61 -4.67 5.99
N GLY A 55 28.96 -3.62 6.50
CA GLY A 55 28.59 -2.43 5.72
C GLY A 55 27.25 -2.55 4.98
N LEU A 56 26.57 -3.69 5.05
CA LEU A 56 25.23 -3.92 4.50
C LEU A 56 24.16 -3.74 5.58
N ASP A 57 23.01 -3.18 5.22
CA ASP A 57 21.89 -2.86 6.13
C ASP A 57 20.53 -3.37 5.63
N ALA A 58 20.55 -4.18 4.57
CA ALA A 58 19.35 -4.67 3.92
C ALA A 58 19.44 -6.16 3.57
N ILE A 59 18.28 -6.82 3.63
CA ILE A 59 18.10 -8.22 3.20
C ILE A 59 17.02 -8.25 2.11
N MET A 60 17.32 -8.94 1.02
CA MET A 60 16.37 -9.19 -0.06
C MET A 60 15.96 -10.66 -0.09
N PRO A 61 14.87 -11.06 0.62
CA PRO A 61 14.32 -12.40 0.46
C PRO A 61 13.67 -12.55 -0.92
N VAL A 62 13.94 -13.70 -1.54
CA VAL A 62 13.30 -14.15 -2.79
C VAL A 62 12.63 -15.48 -2.47
N VAL A 63 11.33 -15.59 -2.77
CA VAL A 63 10.52 -16.78 -2.51
C VAL A 63 9.87 -17.22 -3.81
N ASP A 64 10.02 -18.50 -4.12
CA ASP A 64 9.28 -19.23 -5.15
C ASP A 64 8.04 -19.93 -4.55
#